data_AF-A0A7W5CAK7-F1
#
_entry.id   AF-A0A7W5CAK7-F1
#
_cell.length_a   1.000
_cell.length_b   1.000
_cell.length_c   1.000
_cell.angle_alpha   90.00
_cell.angle_beta   90.00
_cell.angle_gamma   90.00
#
_symmetry.space_group_name_H-M   'P 1'
#
loop_
_entity.id
_entity.type
_entity.pdbx_description
1 polymer ?
#
loop_
_entity_poly.entity_id
_entity_poly.type
_entity_poly.pdbx_seq_one_letter_code
_entity_poly.pdbx_strand_id
1 'polypeptide(L)'
;MGKQWTEQFPYLNEVYEEASDILGIDMKKLCEKGTNEELALTENTQPSVLTISYAAYVMYVREVGMKPAVAAGHSLGEITALACAASITFADALKMVQMRGKFMQQVANKIEGKMAAVIGLAVDMVEKVCQKWSNESLGAGMVVVSNVNSGRQAVISGHGLGVEAVSEILSDLGAKIVPLKVSAPFHSPYMQDAAEKFREFLTLFTFRNPQFPVLSNLDGEQHRQAGEIAEKLVKQMSSPVQWAACLNTIVHLPVSTMVELGPSSVLTSLFRQEHPFVLAYSADHEVDLQKLIRRSRLSYFEKCLAYAVSTKNRNSKITIDAYRQNVVTPYREIETILARLERSGEKPSEDEYETALAYLLHIFDAKEVETVEINDRLADLKRVGGRS
;
A
#
# COMPACT_ATOMS: atom_id res chain seq x y z
N MET A 1 -14.99 10.76 -1.35
CA MET A 1 -14.04 9.69 -0.94
C MET A 1 -13.80 9.79 0.57
N GLY A 2 -13.59 8.68 1.30
CA GLY A 2 -13.16 8.69 2.72
C GLY A 2 -14.22 8.95 3.80
N LYS A 3 -15.42 9.46 3.44
CA LYS A 3 -16.50 9.80 4.40
C LYS A 3 -16.91 8.65 5.33
N GLN A 4 -17.00 7.42 4.81
CA GLN A 4 -17.37 6.25 5.61
C GLN A 4 -16.41 6.02 6.79
N TRP A 5 -15.12 6.31 6.60
CA TRP A 5 -14.12 6.14 7.64
C TRP A 5 -14.18 7.24 8.69
N THR A 6 -14.46 8.49 8.33
CA THR A 6 -14.60 9.58 9.32
C THR A 6 -15.87 9.44 10.15
N GLU A 7 -16.92 8.82 9.61
CA GLU A 7 -18.14 8.46 10.35
C GLU A 7 -17.91 7.28 11.30
N GLN A 8 -17.20 6.23 10.85
CA GLN A 8 -16.91 5.04 11.66
C GLN A 8 -15.80 5.27 12.70
N PHE A 9 -14.80 6.08 12.36
CA PHE A 9 -13.60 6.37 13.15
C PHE A 9 -13.42 7.88 13.31
N PRO A 10 -14.15 8.54 14.24
CA PRO A 10 -14.15 10.00 14.36
C PRO A 10 -12.77 10.64 14.62
N TYR A 11 -11.82 9.90 15.20
CA TYR A 11 -10.44 10.39 15.39
C TYR A 11 -9.72 10.69 14.07
N LEU A 12 -10.17 10.13 12.94
CA LEU A 12 -9.59 10.44 11.64
C LEU A 12 -9.85 11.88 11.20
N ASN A 13 -10.82 12.59 11.80
CA ASN A 13 -11.03 14.01 11.52
C ASN A 13 -9.77 14.85 11.79
N GLU A 14 -8.97 14.48 12.79
CA GLU A 14 -7.70 15.16 13.11
C GLU A 14 -6.73 15.16 11.92
N VAL A 15 -6.70 14.07 11.13
CA VAL A 15 -5.85 13.96 9.93
C VAL A 15 -6.31 14.94 8.83
N TYR A 16 -7.62 15.10 8.66
CA TYR A 16 -8.16 16.06 7.68
C TYR A 16 -8.00 17.50 8.15
N GLU A 17 -8.13 17.77 9.45
CA GLU A 17 -7.90 19.08 10.05
C GLU A 17 -6.43 19.49 9.87
N GLU A 18 -5.48 18.63 10.24
CA GLU A 18 -4.05 18.85 10.01
C GLU A 18 -3.75 19.11 8.52
N ALA A 19 -4.31 18.29 7.62
CA ALA A 19 -4.15 18.50 6.19
C ALA A 19 -4.72 19.83 5.70
N SER A 20 -5.84 20.27 6.29
CA SER A 20 -6.49 21.53 5.93
C SER A 20 -5.67 22.73 6.37
N ASP A 21 -5.14 22.69 7.59
CA ASP A 21 -4.27 23.75 8.14
C ASP A 21 -2.99 23.90 7.32
N ILE A 22 -2.40 22.79 6.89
CA ILE A 22 -1.14 22.77 6.13
C ILE A 22 -1.34 23.29 4.70
N LEU A 23 -2.43 22.89 4.05
CA LEU A 23 -2.68 23.21 2.64
C LEU A 23 -3.46 24.52 2.45
N GLY A 24 -4.11 25.03 3.49
CA GLY A 24 -5.00 26.19 3.42
C GLY A 24 -6.30 25.92 2.65
N ILE A 25 -6.71 24.65 2.55
CA ILE A 25 -7.88 24.18 1.82
C ILE A 25 -8.70 23.30 2.77
N ASP A 26 -10.02 23.41 2.78
CA ASP A 26 -10.88 22.48 3.53
C ASP A 26 -10.82 21.07 2.90
N MET A 27 -9.84 20.28 3.35
CA MET A 27 -9.53 18.98 2.77
C MET A 27 -10.65 17.97 3.04
N LYS A 28 -11.33 18.08 4.18
CA LYS A 28 -12.48 17.22 4.48
C LYS A 28 -13.61 17.48 3.49
N LYS A 29 -13.98 18.75 3.29
CA LYS A 29 -15.02 19.12 2.32
C LYS A 29 -14.63 18.72 0.91
N LEU A 30 -13.39 18.98 0.49
CA LEU A 30 -12.91 18.59 -0.83
C LEU A 30 -13.02 17.06 -1.03
N CYS A 31 -12.56 16.27 -0.06
CA CYS A 31 -12.61 14.81 -0.15
C CYS A 31 -14.04 14.25 -0.10
N GLU A 32 -14.90 14.73 0.80
CA GLU A 32 -16.23 14.16 1.05
C GLU A 32 -17.32 14.70 0.13
N LYS A 33 -17.19 15.96 -0.32
CA LYS A 33 -18.24 16.70 -1.04
C LYS A 33 -17.78 17.34 -2.34
N GLY A 34 -16.49 17.28 -2.68
CA GLY A 34 -15.97 17.79 -3.95
C GLY A 34 -16.62 17.06 -5.14
N THR A 35 -16.86 17.78 -6.23
CA THR A 35 -17.38 17.17 -7.45
C THR A 35 -16.32 16.29 -8.11
N ASN A 36 -16.73 15.41 -9.02
CA ASN A 36 -15.78 14.60 -9.78
C ASN A 36 -14.84 15.46 -10.62
N GLU A 37 -15.33 16.59 -11.14
CA GLU A 37 -14.56 17.55 -11.93
C GLU A 37 -13.51 18.25 -11.06
N GLU A 38 -13.90 18.71 -9.86
CA GLU A 38 -12.97 19.33 -8.90
C GLU A 38 -11.88 18.34 -8.46
N LEU A 39 -12.27 17.10 -8.15
CA LEU A 39 -11.36 16.04 -7.72
C LEU A 39 -10.51 15.46 -8.85
N ALA A 40 -10.88 15.66 -10.12
CA ALA A 40 -10.10 15.25 -11.29
C ALA A 40 -8.95 16.20 -11.61
N LEU A 41 -8.98 17.44 -11.12
CA LEU A 41 -7.85 18.37 -11.23
C LEU A 41 -6.67 17.78 -10.45
N THR A 42 -5.54 17.58 -11.12
CA THR A 42 -4.40 16.84 -10.54
C THR A 42 -3.84 17.51 -9.29
N GLU A 43 -3.91 18.84 -9.22
CA GLU A 43 -3.54 19.61 -8.02
C GLU A 43 -4.45 19.37 -6.81
N ASN A 44 -5.68 18.90 -7.03
CA ASN A 44 -6.62 18.50 -5.98
C ASN A 44 -6.58 17.00 -5.72
N THR A 45 -6.48 16.18 -6.77
CA THR A 45 -6.46 14.71 -6.66
C THR A 45 -5.29 14.25 -5.79
N GLN A 46 -4.10 14.80 -6.03
CA GLN A 46 -2.89 14.36 -5.36
C GLN A 46 -2.93 14.57 -3.83
N PRO A 47 -3.19 15.78 -3.30
CA PRO A 47 -3.35 15.95 -1.85
C PRO A 47 -4.55 15.18 -1.30
N SER A 48 -5.67 15.08 -2.02
CA SER A 48 -6.85 14.34 -1.53
C SER A 48 -6.56 12.85 -1.35
N VAL A 49 -5.95 12.20 -2.35
CA VAL A 49 -5.60 10.78 -2.27
C VAL A 49 -4.56 10.55 -1.17
N LEU A 50 -3.55 11.43 -1.02
CA LEU A 50 -2.57 11.30 0.06
C LEU A 50 -3.24 11.41 1.44
N THR A 51 -4.08 12.42 1.68
CA THR A 51 -4.78 12.60 2.97
C THR A 51 -5.62 11.37 3.32
N ILE A 52 -6.41 10.88 2.36
CA ILE A 52 -7.28 9.71 2.56
C ILE A 52 -6.47 8.44 2.81
N SER A 53 -5.44 8.18 2.01
CA SER A 53 -4.57 7.01 2.19
C SER A 53 -3.77 7.05 3.49
N TYR A 54 -3.32 8.23 3.92
CA TYR A 54 -2.65 8.39 5.21
C TYR A 54 -3.62 8.21 6.38
N ALA A 55 -4.85 8.74 6.29
CA ALA A 55 -5.91 8.47 7.27
C ALA A 55 -6.24 6.97 7.35
N ALA A 56 -6.30 6.27 6.21
CA ALA A 56 -6.46 4.82 6.16
C ALA A 56 -5.29 4.09 6.83
N TYR A 57 -4.05 4.59 6.70
CA TYR A 57 -2.89 4.07 7.41
C TYR A 57 -2.98 4.29 8.92
N VAL A 58 -3.40 5.47 9.38
CA VAL A 58 -3.63 5.75 10.82
C VAL A 58 -4.68 4.79 11.39
N MET A 59 -5.80 4.60 10.67
CA MET A 59 -6.81 3.61 11.03
C MET A 59 -6.23 2.19 11.05
N TYR A 60 -5.47 1.79 10.03
CA TYR A 60 -4.84 0.47 9.96
C TYR A 60 -3.92 0.22 11.15
N VAL A 61 -3.06 1.18 11.51
CA VAL A 61 -2.18 1.05 12.67
C VAL A 61 -2.99 0.89 13.96
N ARG A 62 -4.09 1.63 14.11
CA ARG A 62 -4.90 1.62 15.35
C ARG A 62 -5.82 0.41 15.48
N GLU A 63 -6.47 -0.01 14.39
CA GLU A 63 -7.49 -1.06 14.40
C GLU A 63 -6.93 -2.43 14.03
N VAL A 64 -5.89 -2.48 13.20
CA VAL A 64 -5.26 -3.71 12.72
C VAL A 64 -3.93 -3.96 13.41
N GLY A 65 -3.04 -2.96 13.49
CA GLY A 65 -1.80 -3.02 14.28
C GLY A 65 -0.71 -3.97 13.76
N MET A 66 -0.91 -4.62 12.62
CA MET A 66 0.13 -5.43 11.99
C MET A 66 1.20 -4.52 11.37
N LYS A 67 2.47 -4.78 11.66
CA LYS A 67 3.57 -4.00 11.07
C LYS A 67 3.74 -4.36 9.59
N PRO A 68 3.78 -3.38 8.66
CA PRO A 68 4.06 -3.65 7.26
C PRO A 68 5.45 -4.26 7.09
N ALA A 69 5.54 -5.39 6.38
CA ALA A 69 6.82 -5.97 5.97
C ALA A 69 7.47 -5.18 4.82
N VAL A 70 6.63 -4.52 4.01
CA VAL A 70 6.98 -3.67 2.88
C VAL A 70 5.77 -2.80 2.55
N ALA A 71 6.00 -1.62 1.98
CA ALA A 71 4.97 -0.80 1.36
C ALA A 71 5.37 -0.41 -0.07
N ALA A 72 4.37 -0.23 -0.92
CA ALA A 72 4.51 0.35 -2.23
C ALA A 72 3.25 1.15 -2.52
N GLY A 73 3.39 2.26 -3.22
CA GLY A 73 2.25 2.99 -3.75
C GLY A 73 2.49 3.34 -5.21
N HIS A 74 1.40 3.55 -5.95
CA HIS A 74 1.44 3.81 -7.38
C HIS A 74 1.52 5.32 -7.66
N SER A 75 2.55 5.75 -8.39
CA SER A 75 2.88 7.14 -8.67
C SER A 75 2.95 7.99 -7.40
N LEU A 76 1.97 8.88 -7.21
CA LEU A 76 1.73 9.64 -5.99
C LEU A 76 1.79 8.79 -4.72
N GLY A 77 1.25 7.56 -4.79
CA GLY A 77 1.20 6.66 -3.64
C GLY A 77 2.58 6.30 -3.09
N GLU A 78 3.65 6.43 -3.87
CA GLU A 78 5.03 6.25 -3.37
C GLU A 78 5.36 7.30 -2.30
N ILE A 79 4.93 8.56 -2.49
CA ILE A 79 5.10 9.63 -1.50
C ILE A 79 4.27 9.34 -0.24
N THR A 80 3.04 8.85 -0.41
CA THR A 80 2.21 8.39 0.74
C THR A 80 2.89 7.25 1.50
N ALA A 81 3.43 6.24 0.80
CA ALA A 81 4.12 5.11 1.43
C ALA A 81 5.36 5.56 2.21
N LEU A 82 6.13 6.53 1.68
CA LEU A 82 7.26 7.15 2.37
C LEU A 82 6.82 7.92 3.62
N ALA A 83 5.68 8.61 3.58
CA ALA A 83 5.10 9.29 4.74
C ALA A 83 4.66 8.29 5.82
N CYS A 84 3.97 7.21 5.43
CA CYS A 84 3.58 6.14 6.35
C CYS A 84 4.82 5.44 6.97
N ALA A 85 5.92 5.36 6.24
CA ALA A 85 7.19 4.82 6.73
C ALA A 85 8.03 5.83 7.53
N ALA A 86 7.49 7.01 7.83
CA ALA A 86 8.16 8.11 8.52
C ALA A 86 9.49 8.57 7.87
N SER A 87 9.68 8.27 6.58
CA SER A 87 10.81 8.75 5.79
C SER A 87 10.67 10.26 5.53
N ILE A 88 9.44 10.72 5.35
CA ILE A 88 9.04 12.13 5.29
C ILE A 88 7.88 12.35 6.26
N THR A 89 7.71 13.58 6.74
CA THR A 89 6.56 13.89 7.61
C THR A 89 5.28 13.97 6.78
N PHE A 90 4.12 13.75 7.40
CA PHE A 90 2.82 13.93 6.74
C PHE A 90 2.67 15.35 6.16
N ALA A 91 3.09 16.36 6.94
CA ALA A 91 3.04 17.75 6.51
C ALA A 91 3.91 18.06 5.30
N ASP A 92 5.13 17.51 5.25
CA ASP A 92 6.01 17.67 4.10
C ASP A 92 5.46 16.93 2.88
N ALA A 93 4.95 15.71 3.09
CA ALA A 93 4.34 14.92 2.03
C ALA A 93 3.15 15.66 1.38
N LEU A 94 2.28 16.29 2.17
CA LEU A 94 1.18 17.13 1.67
C LEU A 94 1.67 18.29 0.80
N LYS A 95 2.69 19.03 1.26
CA LYS A 95 3.29 20.14 0.50
C LYS A 95 3.93 19.64 -0.80
N MET A 96 4.64 18.51 -0.74
CA MET A 96 5.25 17.87 -1.90
C MET A 96 4.21 17.50 -2.94
N VAL A 97 3.10 16.84 -2.56
CA VAL A 97 2.10 16.39 -3.53
C VAL A 97 1.24 17.54 -4.06
N GLN A 98 1.01 18.59 -3.27
CA GLN A 98 0.36 19.82 -3.75
C GLN A 98 1.21 20.47 -4.84
N MET A 99 2.51 20.66 -4.60
CA MET A 99 3.40 21.29 -5.58
C MET A 99 3.67 20.40 -6.79
N ARG A 100 3.84 19.08 -6.58
CA ARG A 100 3.95 18.10 -7.67
C ARG A 100 2.71 18.15 -8.57
N GLY A 101 1.52 18.15 -7.98
CA GLY A 101 0.26 18.28 -8.71
C GLY A 101 0.17 19.58 -9.52
N LYS A 102 0.55 20.72 -8.93
CA LYS A 102 0.60 22.02 -9.62
C LYS A 102 1.60 22.03 -10.78
N PHE A 103 2.81 21.52 -10.59
CA PHE A 103 3.83 21.49 -11.66
C PHE A 103 3.39 20.58 -12.81
N MET A 104 2.80 19.43 -12.51
CA MET A 104 2.26 18.51 -13.52
C MET A 104 1.06 19.14 -14.27
N GLN A 105 0.18 19.86 -13.56
CA GLN A 105 -0.94 20.58 -14.16
C GLN A 105 -0.47 21.71 -15.10
N GLN A 106 0.62 22.41 -14.78
CA GLN A 106 1.20 23.43 -15.66
C GLN A 106 1.67 22.85 -17.00
N VAL A 107 2.14 21.60 -17.03
CA VAL A 107 2.50 20.90 -18.26
C VAL A 107 1.24 20.55 -19.06
N ALA A 108 0.20 20.06 -18.38
CA ALA A 108 -1.10 19.75 -18.99
C ALA A 108 -1.74 20.95 -19.68
N ASN A 109 -1.50 22.17 -19.19
CA ASN A 109 -2.03 23.40 -19.79
C ASN A 109 -1.28 23.82 -21.08
N LYS A 110 -0.09 23.26 -21.32
CA LYS A 110 0.77 23.61 -22.47
C LYS A 110 0.76 22.55 -23.57
N ILE A 111 0.54 21.30 -23.18
CA ILE A 111 0.58 20.14 -24.07
C ILE A 111 -0.79 19.49 -24.05
N GLU A 112 -1.37 19.31 -25.24
CA GLU A 112 -2.57 18.49 -25.40
C GLU A 112 -2.19 17.02 -25.20
N GLY A 113 -2.10 16.59 -23.94
CA GLY A 113 -1.67 15.25 -23.57
C GLY A 113 -2.83 14.31 -23.30
N LYS A 114 -2.60 13.02 -23.55
CA LYS A 114 -3.54 11.95 -23.21
C LYS A 114 -2.81 10.76 -22.61
N MET A 115 -3.59 9.92 -21.93
CA MET A 115 -3.14 8.61 -21.47
C MET A 115 -4.20 7.56 -21.79
N ALA A 116 -3.77 6.34 -22.12
CA ALA A 116 -4.66 5.23 -22.38
C ALA A 116 -4.09 3.94 -21.78
N ALA A 117 -4.92 3.18 -21.06
CA ALA A 117 -4.56 1.85 -20.61
C ALA A 117 -4.67 0.86 -21.80
N VAL A 118 -3.63 0.04 -21.94
CA VAL A 118 -3.49 -1.00 -22.97
C VAL A 118 -3.50 -2.34 -22.25
N ILE A 119 -4.49 -3.17 -22.55
CA ILE A 119 -4.73 -4.44 -21.85
C ILE A 119 -4.71 -5.58 -22.85
N GLY A 120 -3.95 -6.63 -22.56
CA GLY A 120 -3.97 -7.88 -23.31
C GLY A 120 -2.77 -8.10 -24.23
N LEU A 121 -1.92 -7.11 -24.46
CA LEU A 121 -0.65 -7.27 -25.19
C LEU A 121 0.54 -7.29 -24.23
N ALA A 122 1.60 -8.01 -24.63
CA ALA A 122 2.86 -7.97 -23.91
C ALA A 122 3.46 -6.56 -23.95
N VAL A 123 3.98 -6.09 -22.80
CA VAL A 123 4.45 -4.71 -22.67
C VAL A 123 5.58 -4.37 -23.64
N ASP A 124 6.47 -5.32 -23.93
CA ASP A 124 7.57 -5.12 -24.89
C ASP A 124 7.06 -4.83 -26.31
N MET A 125 5.91 -5.41 -26.69
CA MET A 125 5.25 -5.12 -27.96
C MET A 125 4.66 -3.70 -27.95
N VAL A 126 4.04 -3.29 -26.85
CA VAL A 126 3.50 -1.93 -26.69
C VAL A 126 4.63 -0.90 -26.79
N GLU A 127 5.76 -1.14 -26.11
CA GLU A 127 6.95 -0.30 -26.17
C GLU A 127 7.51 -0.17 -27.59
N LYS A 128 7.63 -1.29 -28.33
CA LYS A 128 8.09 -1.28 -29.74
C LYS A 128 7.19 -0.43 -30.64
N VAL A 129 5.87 -0.52 -30.47
CA VAL A 129 4.91 0.29 -31.23
C VAL A 129 5.05 1.77 -30.88
N CYS A 130 5.13 2.11 -29.60
CA CYS A 130 5.32 3.49 -29.12
C CYS A 130 6.64 4.10 -29.63
N GLN A 131 7.73 3.32 -29.59
CA GLN A 131 9.05 3.74 -30.06
C GLN A 131 9.05 3.97 -31.58
N LYS A 132 8.45 3.04 -32.35
CA LYS A 132 8.32 3.18 -33.80
C LYS A 132 7.53 4.44 -34.15
N TRP A 133 6.38 4.66 -33.51
CA TRP A 133 5.58 5.87 -33.68
C TRP A 133 6.41 7.13 -33.40
N SER A 134 7.06 7.19 -32.25
CA SER A 134 7.81 8.37 -31.82
C SER A 134 9.00 8.69 -32.73
N ASN A 135 9.60 7.69 -33.38
CA ASN A 135 10.70 7.88 -34.32
C ASN A 135 10.22 8.31 -35.72
N GLU A 136 9.06 7.82 -36.17
CA GLU A 136 8.60 7.96 -37.57
C GLU A 136 7.56 9.07 -37.76
N SER A 137 6.90 9.55 -36.69
CA SER A 137 5.69 10.38 -36.78
C SER A 137 5.88 11.85 -37.18
N LEU A 138 7.09 12.29 -37.56
CA LEU A 138 7.41 13.61 -38.16
C LEU A 138 6.65 14.81 -37.55
N GLY A 139 6.47 14.85 -36.21
CA GLY A 139 5.83 15.95 -35.50
C GLY A 139 4.44 15.68 -34.91
N ALA A 140 3.87 14.47 -35.06
CA ALA A 140 2.58 14.11 -34.42
C ALA A 140 2.68 13.90 -32.89
N GLY A 141 3.86 14.11 -32.32
CA GLY A 141 4.15 14.02 -30.89
C GLY A 141 4.52 12.62 -30.44
N MET A 142 5.39 12.58 -29.43
CA MET A 142 5.93 11.35 -28.86
C MET A 142 4.85 10.62 -28.04
N VAL A 143 4.92 9.29 -28.05
CA VAL A 143 4.13 8.40 -27.22
C VAL A 143 5.07 7.39 -26.57
N VAL A 144 4.93 7.19 -25.27
CA VAL A 144 5.73 6.24 -24.49
C VAL A 144 4.83 5.39 -23.61
N VAL A 145 5.32 4.23 -23.18
CA VAL A 145 4.74 3.51 -22.05
C VAL A 145 5.04 4.30 -20.77
N SER A 146 4.01 4.68 -20.03
CA SER A 146 4.08 5.49 -18.81
C SER A 146 3.80 4.71 -17.53
N ASN A 147 3.11 3.58 -17.62
CA ASN A 147 2.95 2.65 -16.51
C ASN A 147 3.09 1.22 -17.01
N VAL A 148 3.92 0.44 -16.33
CA VAL A 148 4.04 -1.01 -16.50
C VAL A 148 3.36 -1.64 -15.28
N ASN A 149 2.08 -1.94 -15.41
CA ASN A 149 1.26 -2.42 -14.29
C ASN A 149 1.32 -3.93 -14.13
N SER A 150 1.42 -4.66 -15.25
CA SER A 150 1.74 -6.08 -15.28
C SER A 150 2.35 -6.50 -16.61
N GLY A 151 2.68 -7.78 -16.76
CA GLY A 151 3.23 -8.30 -18.02
C GLY A 151 2.32 -8.14 -19.24
N ARG A 152 1.01 -7.91 -19.02
CA ARG A 152 0.01 -7.70 -20.09
C ARG A 152 -0.87 -6.47 -19.91
N GLN A 153 -0.50 -5.58 -18.99
CA GLN A 153 -1.23 -4.34 -18.76
C GLN A 153 -0.25 -3.18 -18.61
N ALA A 154 -0.34 -2.24 -19.55
CA ALA A 154 0.44 -1.01 -19.54
C ALA A 154 -0.48 0.20 -19.67
N VAL A 155 0.09 1.38 -19.46
CA VAL A 155 -0.52 2.66 -19.86
C VAL A 155 0.46 3.33 -20.80
N ILE A 156 -0.06 3.89 -21.88
CA ILE A 156 0.69 4.78 -22.77
C ILE A 156 0.32 6.23 -22.48
N SER A 157 1.27 7.13 -22.68
CA SER A 157 1.04 8.57 -22.58
C SER A 157 1.86 9.34 -23.61
N GLY A 158 1.40 10.54 -23.94
CA GLY A 158 2.05 11.36 -24.94
C GLY A 158 1.14 12.47 -25.45
N HIS A 159 1.48 13.02 -26.62
CA HIS A 159 0.61 13.95 -27.32
C HIS A 159 -0.72 13.26 -27.70
N GLY A 160 -1.83 13.99 -27.62
CA GLY A 160 -3.18 13.45 -27.75
C GLY A 160 -3.41 12.70 -29.05
N LEU A 161 -3.06 13.31 -30.19
CA LEU A 161 -3.14 12.69 -31.52
C LEU A 161 -2.28 11.42 -31.62
N GLY A 162 -1.09 11.44 -31.01
CA GLY A 162 -0.20 10.28 -31.00
C GLY A 162 -0.78 9.13 -30.19
N VAL A 163 -1.32 9.41 -29.00
CA VAL A 163 -1.95 8.39 -28.14
C VAL A 163 -3.15 7.77 -28.83
N GLU A 164 -3.96 8.54 -29.56
CA GLU A 164 -5.09 8.02 -30.34
C GLU A 164 -4.63 7.08 -31.46
N ALA A 165 -3.68 7.52 -32.29
CA ALA A 165 -3.19 6.70 -33.39
C ALA A 165 -2.48 5.43 -32.90
N VAL A 166 -1.64 5.52 -31.86
CA VAL A 166 -1.01 4.34 -31.24
C VAL A 166 -2.06 3.42 -30.63
N SER A 167 -3.12 3.96 -30.04
CA SER A 167 -4.24 3.16 -29.51
C SER A 167 -4.95 2.38 -30.60
N GLU A 168 -5.19 2.97 -31.77
CA GLU A 168 -5.78 2.28 -32.93
C GLU A 168 -4.88 1.12 -33.39
N ILE A 169 -3.58 1.38 -33.58
CA ILE A 169 -2.61 0.34 -33.96
C ILE A 169 -2.61 -0.82 -32.95
N LEU A 170 -2.58 -0.51 -31.65
CA LEU A 170 -2.58 -1.53 -30.61
C LEU A 170 -3.92 -2.29 -30.54
N SER A 171 -5.04 -1.61 -30.80
CA SER A 171 -6.37 -2.22 -30.89
C SER A 171 -6.44 -3.21 -32.05
N ASP A 172 -5.90 -2.87 -33.22
CA ASP A 172 -5.82 -3.75 -34.40
C ASP A 172 -4.93 -4.98 -34.13
N LEU A 173 -3.95 -4.84 -33.25
CA LEU A 173 -3.11 -5.93 -32.75
C LEU A 173 -3.81 -6.78 -31.66
N GLY A 174 -5.03 -6.45 -31.27
CA GLY A 174 -5.85 -7.20 -30.32
C GLY A 174 -5.81 -6.70 -28.87
N ALA A 175 -5.26 -5.52 -28.60
CA ALA A 175 -5.36 -4.90 -27.28
C ALA A 175 -6.77 -4.36 -27.02
N LYS A 176 -7.22 -4.44 -25.77
CA LYS A 176 -8.30 -3.59 -25.28
C LYS A 176 -7.71 -2.24 -24.86
N ILE A 177 -8.22 -1.16 -25.43
CA ILE A 177 -7.84 0.21 -25.07
C ILE A 177 -8.88 0.82 -24.15
N VAL A 178 -8.42 1.46 -23.08
CA VAL A 178 -9.27 2.25 -22.16
C VAL A 178 -8.67 3.65 -22.00
N PRO A 179 -9.26 4.69 -22.63
CA PRO A 179 -8.83 6.07 -22.41
C PRO A 179 -8.95 6.47 -20.94
N LEU A 180 -7.93 7.12 -20.40
CA LEU A 180 -7.95 7.61 -19.03
C LEU A 180 -8.49 9.04 -18.99
N LYS A 181 -9.24 9.37 -17.93
CA LYS A 181 -9.82 10.71 -17.72
C LYS A 181 -8.77 11.69 -17.17
N VAL A 182 -7.69 11.88 -17.91
CA VAL A 182 -6.60 12.81 -17.60
C VAL A 182 -6.17 13.53 -18.88
N SER A 183 -5.83 14.81 -18.76
CA SER A 183 -5.49 15.68 -19.89
C SER A 183 -3.99 15.98 -19.99
N ALA A 184 -3.14 15.06 -19.51
CA ALA A 184 -1.70 15.29 -19.39
C ALA A 184 -0.90 14.02 -19.70
N PRO A 185 0.31 14.15 -20.27
CA PRO A 185 1.17 13.00 -20.59
C PRO A 185 2.04 12.60 -19.39
N PHE A 186 1.43 12.18 -18.28
CA PHE A 186 2.17 11.86 -17.05
C PHE A 186 3.16 10.70 -17.24
N HIS A 187 4.26 10.71 -16.50
CA HIS A 187 5.29 9.66 -16.54
C HIS A 187 5.90 9.49 -17.94
N SER A 188 6.15 10.62 -18.61
CA SER A 188 6.80 10.71 -19.91
C SER A 188 7.83 11.84 -19.92
N PRO A 189 8.73 11.90 -20.92
CA PRO A 189 9.70 12.98 -21.02
C PRO A 189 9.07 14.39 -21.12
N TYR A 190 7.78 14.51 -21.47
CA TYR A 190 7.07 15.80 -21.41
C TYR A 190 6.97 16.39 -20.00
N MET A 191 7.16 15.57 -18.97
CA MET A 191 7.14 16.01 -17.57
C MET A 191 8.51 16.50 -17.06
N GLN A 192 9.56 16.53 -17.90
CA GLN A 192 10.91 16.87 -17.46
C GLN A 192 10.98 18.26 -16.79
N ASP A 193 10.38 19.28 -17.40
CA ASP A 193 10.36 20.63 -16.81
C ASP A 193 9.67 20.67 -15.44
N ALA A 194 8.62 19.88 -15.25
CA ALA A 194 7.94 19.75 -13.96
C ALA A 194 8.81 19.00 -12.94
N ALA A 195 9.55 17.98 -13.39
CA ALA A 195 10.49 17.23 -12.57
C ALA A 195 11.65 18.11 -12.08
N GLU A 196 12.20 18.98 -12.93
CA GLU A 196 13.25 19.94 -12.54
C GLU A 196 12.77 20.91 -11.45
N LYS A 197 11.58 21.51 -11.62
CA LYS A 197 10.98 22.36 -10.58
C LYS A 197 10.73 21.60 -9.29
N PHE A 198 10.31 20.34 -9.41
CA PHE A 198 10.12 19.49 -8.24
C PHE A 198 11.44 19.18 -7.54
N ARG A 199 12.53 18.93 -8.28
CA ARG A 199 13.88 18.75 -7.73
C ARG A 199 14.29 19.95 -6.88
N GLU A 200 14.16 21.16 -7.42
CA GLU A 200 14.45 22.39 -6.68
C GLU A 200 13.60 22.49 -5.41
N PHE A 201 12.31 22.21 -5.51
CA PHE A 201 11.39 22.24 -4.36
C PHE A 201 11.74 21.19 -3.29
N LEU A 202 12.17 19.99 -3.69
CA LEU A 202 12.53 18.92 -2.76
C LEU A 202 13.75 19.26 -1.89
N THR A 203 14.59 20.22 -2.28
CA THR A 203 15.73 20.69 -1.47
C THR A 203 15.32 21.33 -0.14
N LEU A 204 14.03 21.73 -0.01
CA LEU A 204 13.48 22.34 1.20
C LEU A 204 13.16 21.31 2.30
N PHE A 205 13.28 20.02 2.02
CA PHE A 205 12.82 18.96 2.89
C PHE A 205 13.93 18.01 3.31
N THR A 206 13.75 17.36 4.46
CA THR A 206 14.66 16.34 4.96
C THR A 206 14.04 14.96 4.82
N PHE A 207 14.79 14.05 4.19
CA PHE A 207 14.43 12.64 4.08
C PHE A 207 15.13 11.84 5.19
N ARG A 208 14.45 10.82 5.70
CA ARG A 208 14.98 9.84 6.66
C ARG A 208 14.91 8.44 6.05
N ASN A 209 15.69 7.51 6.60
CA ASN A 209 15.56 6.11 6.20
C ASN A 209 14.15 5.61 6.56
N PRO A 210 13.44 4.93 5.64
CA PRO A 210 12.12 4.38 5.94
C PRO A 210 12.15 3.40 7.13
N GLN A 211 11.17 3.48 8.04
CA GLN A 211 11.06 2.58 9.19
C GLN A 211 10.67 1.14 8.80
N PHE A 212 10.08 0.98 7.62
CA PHE A 212 9.87 -0.30 6.95
C PHE A 212 10.17 -0.12 5.45
N PRO A 213 10.51 -1.19 4.72
CA PRO A 213 10.86 -1.09 3.30
C PRO A 213 9.79 -0.40 2.46
N VAL A 214 10.18 0.57 1.64
CA VAL A 214 9.29 1.23 0.66
C VAL A 214 9.87 1.02 -0.74
N LEU A 215 9.05 0.56 -1.69
CA LEU A 215 9.48 0.32 -3.06
C LEU A 215 9.35 1.56 -3.93
N SER A 216 10.35 1.79 -4.78
CA SER A 216 10.31 2.85 -5.78
C SER A 216 9.62 2.39 -7.05
N ASN A 217 8.82 3.26 -7.63
CA ASN A 217 8.21 3.04 -8.94
C ASN A 217 9.20 3.22 -10.09
N LEU A 218 10.41 3.71 -9.85
CA LEU A 218 11.41 3.86 -10.90
C LEU A 218 11.98 2.49 -11.34
N ASP A 219 12.22 1.60 -10.39
CA ASP A 219 12.97 0.36 -10.59
C ASP A 219 12.34 -0.86 -9.89
N GLY A 220 11.33 -0.67 -9.02
CA GLY A 220 10.75 -1.74 -8.21
C GLY A 220 11.59 -2.13 -7.00
N GLU A 221 12.72 -1.46 -6.76
CA GLU A 221 13.63 -1.73 -5.66
C GLU A 221 13.27 -0.92 -4.40
N GLN A 222 13.81 -1.34 -3.26
CA GLN A 222 13.62 -0.63 -2.00
C GLN A 222 14.42 0.69 -1.98
N HIS A 223 13.83 1.73 -1.40
CA HIS A 223 14.57 2.89 -0.89
C HIS A 223 15.41 2.45 0.31
N ARG A 224 16.71 2.25 0.10
CA ARG A 224 17.66 1.77 1.12
C ARG A 224 18.21 2.91 1.96
N GLN A 225 18.37 4.10 1.38
CA GLN A 225 18.97 5.25 2.05
C GLN A 225 18.18 6.52 1.77
N ALA A 226 18.10 7.41 2.76
CA ALA A 226 17.41 8.69 2.62
C ALA A 226 17.91 9.55 1.45
N GLY A 227 19.22 9.50 1.16
CA GLY A 227 19.86 10.35 0.16
C GLY A 227 19.47 10.05 -1.30
N GLU A 228 18.94 8.87 -1.62
CA GLU A 228 18.49 8.53 -2.98
C GLU A 228 17.02 8.89 -3.24
N ILE A 229 16.22 9.10 -2.19
CA ILE A 229 14.76 9.18 -2.28
C ILE A 229 14.32 10.36 -3.15
N ALA A 230 14.87 11.55 -2.91
CA ALA A 230 14.50 12.76 -3.64
C ALA A 230 14.75 12.62 -5.15
N GLU A 231 15.93 12.13 -5.54
CA GLU A 231 16.29 11.98 -6.96
C GLU A 231 15.47 10.89 -7.64
N LYS A 232 15.14 9.79 -6.93
CA LYS A 232 14.21 8.77 -7.44
C LYS A 232 12.82 9.35 -7.66
N LEU A 233 12.27 10.12 -6.72
CA LEU A 233 10.96 10.78 -6.86
C LEU A 233 10.93 11.80 -8.03
N VAL A 234 12.03 12.51 -8.25
CA VAL A 234 12.16 13.43 -9.41
C VAL A 234 12.13 12.64 -10.72
N LYS A 235 12.99 11.62 -10.86
CA LYS A 235 13.04 10.78 -12.07
C LYS A 235 11.72 10.08 -12.33
N GLN A 236 11.01 9.67 -11.27
CA GLN A 236 9.69 9.04 -11.35
C GLN A 236 8.67 9.89 -12.14
N MET A 237 8.76 11.22 -12.10
CA MET A 237 7.79 12.10 -12.78
C MET A 237 7.85 12.01 -14.31
N SER A 238 9.04 11.77 -14.88
CA SER A 238 9.29 11.69 -16.32
C SER A 238 9.63 10.29 -16.83
N SER A 239 9.63 9.30 -15.93
CA SER A 239 9.91 7.89 -16.25
C SER A 239 8.67 7.01 -16.03
N PRO A 240 8.59 5.82 -16.70
CA PRO A 240 7.49 4.90 -16.51
C PRO A 240 7.40 4.39 -15.07
N VAL A 241 6.18 4.26 -14.53
CA VAL A 241 5.93 3.60 -13.25
C VAL A 241 6.06 2.09 -13.41
N GLN A 242 7.11 1.51 -12.83
CA GLN A 242 7.42 0.08 -12.83
C GLN A 242 6.64 -0.69 -11.74
N TRP A 243 5.31 -0.60 -11.77
CA TRP A 243 4.46 -1.26 -10.76
C TRP A 243 4.59 -2.78 -10.78
N ALA A 244 4.71 -3.39 -11.97
CA ALA A 244 4.97 -4.82 -12.11
C ALA A 244 6.29 -5.24 -11.41
N ALA A 245 7.32 -4.40 -11.46
CA ALA A 245 8.57 -4.64 -10.76
C ALA A 245 8.37 -4.53 -9.23
N CYS A 246 7.59 -3.55 -8.75
CA CYS A 246 7.22 -3.48 -7.33
C CYS A 246 6.50 -4.76 -6.88
N LEU A 247 5.50 -5.24 -7.64
CA LEU A 247 4.78 -6.47 -7.30
C LEU A 247 5.69 -7.69 -7.32
N ASN A 248 6.58 -7.79 -8.31
CA ASN A 248 7.58 -8.85 -8.36
C ASN A 248 8.47 -8.85 -7.11
N THR A 249 8.94 -7.69 -6.66
CA THR A 249 9.69 -7.58 -5.40
C THR A 249 8.87 -8.05 -4.21
N ILE A 250 7.59 -7.67 -4.12
CA ILE A 250 6.70 -8.04 -3.01
C ILE A 250 6.53 -9.56 -2.92
N VAL A 251 6.32 -10.28 -4.04
CA VAL A 251 6.06 -11.73 -3.99
C VAL A 251 7.29 -12.58 -3.64
N HIS A 252 8.49 -12.01 -3.73
CA HIS A 252 9.71 -12.67 -3.24
C HIS A 252 9.95 -12.45 -1.74
N LEU A 253 9.13 -11.62 -1.09
CA LEU A 253 9.14 -11.44 0.36
C LEU A 253 8.20 -12.46 1.02
N PRO A 254 8.42 -12.81 2.30
CA PRO A 254 7.54 -13.71 3.06
C PRO A 254 6.23 -13.01 3.48
N VAL A 255 5.49 -12.47 2.51
CA VAL A 255 4.21 -11.80 2.71
C VAL A 255 3.06 -12.74 2.35
N SER A 256 2.08 -12.85 3.23
CA SER A 256 0.87 -13.66 3.00
C SER A 256 -0.38 -12.83 2.70
N THR A 257 -0.29 -11.52 2.91
CA THR A 257 -1.42 -10.60 2.92
C THR A 257 -1.01 -9.26 2.34
N MET A 258 -1.77 -8.77 1.36
CA MET A 258 -1.69 -7.41 0.84
C MET A 258 -2.87 -6.59 1.36
N VAL A 259 -2.63 -5.32 1.71
CA VAL A 259 -3.67 -4.39 2.19
C VAL A 259 -3.54 -3.09 1.42
N GLU A 260 -4.55 -2.74 0.63
CA GLU A 260 -4.64 -1.43 -0.03
C GLU A 260 -5.25 -0.41 0.93
N LEU A 261 -4.52 0.70 1.12
CA LEU A 261 -4.87 1.80 2.01
C LEU A 261 -5.11 3.05 1.17
N GLY A 262 -6.33 3.19 0.66
CA GLY A 262 -6.70 4.28 -0.23
C GLY A 262 -8.03 4.01 -0.92
N PRO A 263 -8.55 4.98 -1.69
CA PRO A 263 -9.86 4.86 -2.31
C PRO A 263 -9.88 3.90 -3.51
N SER A 264 -11.05 3.37 -3.84
CA SER A 264 -11.41 2.69 -5.11
C SER A 264 -10.83 1.29 -5.38
N SER A 265 -10.01 0.74 -4.48
CA SER A 265 -9.56 -0.67 -4.52
C SER A 265 -8.82 -1.11 -5.82
N VAL A 266 -8.23 -0.16 -6.55
CA VAL A 266 -7.66 -0.43 -7.89
C VAL A 266 -6.43 -1.33 -7.78
N LEU A 267 -5.56 -1.09 -6.80
CA LEU A 267 -4.31 -1.85 -6.64
C LEU A 267 -4.60 -3.28 -6.18
N THR A 268 -5.64 -3.49 -5.38
CA THR A 268 -6.15 -4.80 -4.97
C THR A 268 -6.63 -5.60 -6.18
N SER A 269 -7.37 -4.96 -7.09
CA SER A 269 -7.82 -5.60 -8.34
C SER A 269 -6.64 -6.01 -9.22
N LEU A 270 -5.66 -5.12 -9.43
CA LEU A 270 -4.45 -5.43 -10.19
C LEU A 270 -3.66 -6.58 -9.55
N PHE A 271 -3.49 -6.53 -8.24
CA PHE A 271 -2.74 -7.54 -7.50
C PHE A 271 -3.40 -8.92 -7.58
N ARG A 272 -4.72 -9.01 -7.42
CA ARG A 272 -5.46 -10.29 -7.51
C ARG A 272 -5.37 -10.94 -8.89
N GLN A 273 -5.23 -10.15 -9.95
CA GLN A 273 -5.06 -10.68 -11.32
C GLN A 273 -3.70 -11.37 -11.50
N GLU A 274 -2.63 -10.80 -10.94
CA GLU A 274 -1.27 -11.33 -11.08
C GLU A 274 -0.92 -12.38 -10.01
N HIS A 275 -1.50 -12.26 -8.82
CA HIS A 275 -1.19 -13.08 -7.65
C HIS A 275 -2.46 -13.62 -6.97
N PRO A 276 -3.23 -14.50 -7.64
CA PRO A 276 -4.54 -14.95 -7.15
C PRO A 276 -4.50 -15.78 -5.86
N PHE A 277 -3.31 -16.26 -5.47
CA PHE A 277 -3.13 -17.09 -4.26
C PHE A 277 -2.71 -16.30 -3.02
N VAL A 278 -2.40 -15.01 -3.16
CA VAL A 278 -2.08 -14.14 -2.03
C VAL A 278 -3.35 -13.39 -1.61
N LEU A 279 -3.64 -13.38 -0.31
CA LEU A 279 -4.81 -12.68 0.20
C LEU A 279 -4.63 -11.18 0.01
N ALA A 280 -5.58 -10.52 -0.61
CA ALA A 280 -5.56 -9.07 -0.79
C ALA A 280 -6.85 -8.46 -0.24
N TYR A 281 -6.72 -7.40 0.54
CA TYR A 281 -7.82 -6.67 1.16
C TYR A 281 -7.76 -5.20 0.76
N SER A 282 -8.92 -4.58 0.56
CA SER A 282 -9.02 -3.12 0.44
C SER A 282 -9.66 -2.54 1.69
N ALA A 283 -9.03 -1.54 2.30
CA ALA A 283 -9.63 -0.82 3.43
C ALA A 283 -10.88 -0.01 3.02
N ASP A 284 -11.06 0.26 1.72
CA ASP A 284 -12.24 0.98 1.19
C ASP A 284 -13.44 0.04 0.98
N HIS A 285 -13.25 -1.26 1.20
CA HIS A 285 -14.30 -2.27 1.16
C HIS A 285 -14.60 -2.76 2.58
N GLU A 286 -15.76 -2.38 3.14
CA GLU A 286 -16.11 -2.62 4.55
C GLU A 286 -15.93 -4.08 4.99
N VAL A 287 -16.35 -5.03 4.16
CA VAL A 287 -16.21 -6.47 4.47
C VAL A 287 -14.74 -6.89 4.55
N ASP A 288 -13.88 -6.32 3.72
CA ASP A 288 -12.44 -6.63 3.72
C ASP A 288 -11.78 -5.99 4.95
N LEU A 289 -12.17 -4.77 5.31
CA LEU A 289 -11.70 -4.09 6.52
C LEU A 289 -12.09 -4.86 7.80
N GLN A 290 -13.35 -5.28 7.93
CA GLN A 290 -13.78 -6.07 9.09
C GLN A 290 -13.07 -7.42 9.18
N LYS A 291 -12.83 -8.10 8.05
CA LYS A 291 -12.02 -9.33 8.02
C LYS A 291 -10.59 -9.07 8.48
N LEU A 292 -9.99 -7.96 8.06
CA LEU A 292 -8.62 -7.58 8.42
C LEU A 292 -8.49 -7.29 9.92
N ILE A 293 -9.41 -6.49 10.47
CA ILE A 293 -9.50 -6.17 11.91
C ILE A 293 -9.73 -7.44 12.73
N ARG A 294 -10.65 -8.30 12.31
CA ARG A 294 -10.91 -9.57 12.99
C ARG A 294 -9.68 -10.47 12.97
N ARG A 295 -9.04 -10.63 11.81
CA ARG A 295 -7.85 -11.46 11.65
C ARG A 295 -6.71 -11.00 12.55
N SER A 296 -6.43 -9.70 12.62
CA SER A 296 -5.35 -9.22 13.48
C SER A 296 -5.64 -9.50 14.95
N ARG A 297 -6.88 -9.27 15.41
CA ARG A 297 -7.30 -9.51 16.80
C ARG A 297 -7.20 -10.99 17.21
N LEU A 298 -7.55 -11.91 16.32
CA LEU A 298 -7.56 -13.36 16.63
C LEU A 298 -6.19 -14.01 16.47
N SER A 299 -5.32 -13.47 15.61
CA SER A 299 -4.02 -14.05 15.27
C SER A 299 -3.08 -14.28 16.46
N TYR A 300 -3.24 -13.52 17.53
CA TYR A 300 -2.52 -13.74 18.79
C TYR A 300 -2.87 -15.10 19.42
N PHE A 301 -4.17 -15.38 19.57
CA PHE A 301 -4.67 -16.62 20.17
C PHE A 301 -4.37 -17.83 19.28
N GLU A 302 -4.53 -17.68 17.96
CA GLU A 302 -4.15 -18.71 16.98
C GLU A 302 -2.66 -19.06 17.10
N LYS A 303 -1.78 -18.06 17.26
CA LYS A 303 -0.34 -18.30 17.50
C LYS A 303 -0.07 -18.96 18.84
N CYS A 304 -0.75 -18.58 19.91
CA CYS A 304 -0.63 -19.27 21.20
C CYS A 304 -0.95 -20.76 21.06
N LEU A 305 -2.05 -21.12 20.40
CA LEU A 305 -2.41 -22.51 20.12
C LEU A 305 -1.37 -23.21 19.24
N ALA A 306 -0.93 -22.55 18.16
CA ALA A 306 0.08 -23.11 17.26
C ALA A 306 1.40 -23.38 17.99
N TYR A 307 1.82 -22.52 18.91
CA TYR A 307 3.01 -22.74 19.74
C TYR A 307 2.81 -23.81 20.79
N ALA A 308 1.68 -23.81 21.48
CA ALA A 308 1.33 -24.88 22.41
C ALA A 308 1.40 -26.27 21.75
N VAL A 309 1.06 -26.40 20.46
CA VAL A 309 1.15 -27.67 19.71
C VAL A 309 2.56 -27.92 19.14
N SER A 310 3.14 -26.92 18.45
CA SER A 310 4.41 -27.08 17.71
C SER A 310 5.65 -27.14 18.59
N THR A 311 5.58 -26.69 19.85
CA THR A 311 6.71 -26.78 20.77
C THR A 311 6.89 -28.22 21.26
N LYS A 312 8.10 -28.75 21.09
CA LYS A 312 8.46 -30.11 21.50
C LYS A 312 8.33 -30.25 23.01
N ASN A 313 7.69 -31.33 23.46
CA ASN A 313 7.72 -31.73 24.86
C ASN A 313 9.08 -32.36 25.18
N ARG A 314 9.85 -31.74 26.07
CA ARG A 314 11.16 -32.21 26.55
C ARG A 314 11.08 -32.86 27.94
N ASN A 315 9.96 -32.68 28.64
CA ASN A 315 9.71 -33.30 29.91
C ASN A 315 9.46 -34.80 29.73
N SER A 316 10.53 -35.60 29.82
CA SER A 316 10.47 -37.05 29.65
C SER A 316 9.82 -37.78 30.83
N LYS A 317 9.54 -37.06 31.93
CA LYS A 317 9.02 -37.62 33.19
C LYS A 317 7.54 -37.29 33.42
N ILE A 318 6.93 -36.46 32.56
CA ILE A 318 5.54 -36.06 32.73
C ILE A 318 4.60 -37.27 32.56
N THR A 319 3.71 -37.46 33.54
CA THR A 319 2.67 -38.50 33.45
C THR A 319 1.58 -38.08 32.46
N ILE A 320 0.78 -39.03 31.99
CA ILE A 320 -0.35 -38.73 31.10
C ILE A 320 -1.34 -37.77 31.78
N ASP A 321 -1.63 -37.97 33.06
CA ASP A 321 -2.56 -37.12 33.80
C ASP A 321 -1.99 -35.72 34.01
N ALA A 322 -0.70 -35.61 34.36
CA ALA A 322 -0.04 -34.31 34.46
C ALA A 322 0.03 -33.60 33.10
N TYR A 323 0.23 -34.32 32.00
CA TYR A 323 0.20 -33.74 30.65
C TYR A 323 -1.21 -33.26 30.28
N ARG A 324 -2.25 -34.04 30.59
CA ARG A 324 -3.64 -33.62 30.38
C ARG A 324 -3.94 -32.34 31.15
N GLN A 325 -3.59 -32.30 32.44
CA GLN A 325 -3.88 -31.16 33.31
C GLN A 325 -3.07 -29.91 32.96
N ASN A 326 -1.78 -30.05 32.62
CA ASN A 326 -0.88 -28.90 32.47
C ASN A 326 -0.59 -28.51 31.02
N VAL A 327 -0.96 -29.35 30.05
CA VAL A 327 -0.82 -29.03 28.62
C VAL A 327 -2.19 -28.96 27.94
N VAL A 328 -2.99 -30.02 28.06
CA VAL A 328 -4.26 -30.12 27.31
C VAL A 328 -5.31 -29.16 27.86
N THR A 329 -5.49 -29.07 29.18
CA THR A 329 -6.50 -28.17 29.77
C THR A 329 -6.20 -26.69 29.46
N PRO A 330 -5.00 -26.14 29.72
CA PRO A 330 -4.65 -24.77 29.33
C PRO A 330 -4.82 -24.49 27.83
N TYR A 331 -4.47 -25.47 26.97
CA TYR A 331 -4.70 -25.36 25.53
C TYR A 331 -6.20 -25.18 25.21
N ARG A 332 -7.07 -25.97 25.84
CA ARG A 332 -8.53 -25.89 25.65
C ARG A 332 -9.11 -24.59 26.18
N GLU A 333 -8.53 -24.00 27.22
CA GLU A 333 -8.95 -22.68 27.71
C GLU A 333 -8.64 -21.59 26.68
N ILE A 334 -7.44 -21.59 26.08
CA ILE A 334 -7.10 -20.67 24.98
C ILE A 334 -8.04 -20.88 23.78
N GLU A 335 -8.34 -22.13 23.43
CA GLU A 335 -9.26 -22.48 22.34
C GLU A 335 -10.68 -21.99 22.63
N THR A 336 -11.13 -22.05 23.89
CA THR A 336 -12.45 -21.56 24.32
C THR A 336 -12.54 -20.04 24.20
N ILE A 337 -11.49 -19.31 24.60
CA ILE A 337 -11.39 -17.85 24.42
C ILE A 337 -11.51 -17.51 22.93
N LEU A 338 -10.70 -18.17 22.09
CA LEU A 338 -10.70 -17.97 20.63
C LEU A 338 -12.08 -18.25 20.02
N ALA A 339 -12.67 -19.42 20.29
CA ALA A 339 -13.97 -19.81 19.75
C ALA A 339 -15.12 -18.89 20.21
N ARG A 340 -15.01 -18.29 21.40
CA ARG A 340 -15.97 -17.27 21.86
C ARG A 340 -15.77 -15.96 21.09
N LEU A 341 -14.54 -15.46 20.97
CA LEU A 341 -14.22 -14.24 20.21
C LEU A 341 -14.61 -14.36 18.73
N GLU A 342 -14.43 -15.53 18.14
CA GLU A 342 -14.86 -15.82 16.77
C GLU A 342 -16.38 -15.74 16.57
N ARG A 343 -17.14 -16.15 17.60
CA ARG A 343 -18.60 -16.12 17.58
C ARG A 343 -19.17 -14.74 17.89
N SER A 344 -18.60 -14.03 18.87
CA SER A 344 -19.09 -12.72 19.28
C SER A 344 -18.62 -11.59 18.36
N GLY A 345 -17.45 -11.73 17.73
CA GLY A 345 -16.81 -10.66 16.96
C GLY A 345 -16.29 -9.51 17.83
N GLU A 346 -16.27 -9.68 19.15
CA GLU A 346 -15.82 -8.66 20.10
C GLU A 346 -14.31 -8.43 20.00
N LYS A 347 -13.89 -7.23 20.40
CA LYS A 347 -12.46 -6.94 20.59
C LYS A 347 -11.98 -7.70 21.83
N PRO A 348 -10.89 -8.48 21.74
CA PRO A 348 -10.36 -9.17 22.91
C PRO A 348 -9.90 -8.16 23.97
N SER A 349 -10.19 -8.46 25.24
CA SER A 349 -9.79 -7.61 26.38
C SER A 349 -8.32 -7.82 26.74
N GLU A 350 -7.70 -6.86 27.44
CA GLU A 350 -6.32 -7.03 27.94
C GLU A 350 -6.17 -8.28 28.81
N ASP A 351 -7.15 -8.54 29.67
CA ASP A 351 -7.21 -9.72 30.55
C ASP A 351 -7.22 -11.04 29.75
N GLU A 352 -7.89 -11.07 28.60
CA GLU A 352 -7.93 -12.27 27.74
C GLU A 352 -6.59 -12.54 27.06
N TYR A 353 -5.88 -11.49 26.64
CA TYR A 353 -4.52 -11.63 26.14
C TYR A 353 -3.56 -12.12 27.22
N GLU A 354 -3.61 -11.53 28.42
CA GLU A 354 -2.80 -11.94 29.57
C GLU A 354 -3.11 -13.36 30.00
N THR A 355 -4.38 -13.75 30.03
CA THR A 355 -4.84 -15.10 30.34
C THR A 355 -4.32 -16.11 29.32
N ALA A 356 -4.45 -15.83 28.03
CA ALA A 356 -3.94 -16.71 26.99
C ALA A 356 -2.41 -16.86 27.05
N LEU A 357 -1.70 -15.77 27.38
CA LEU A 357 -0.26 -15.81 27.58
C LEU A 357 0.13 -16.65 28.80
N ALA A 358 -0.58 -16.48 29.92
CA ALA A 358 -0.34 -17.24 31.13
C ALA A 358 -0.54 -18.74 30.90
N TYR A 359 -1.60 -19.13 30.20
CA TYR A 359 -1.81 -20.53 29.80
C TYR A 359 -0.70 -21.04 28.88
N LEU A 360 -0.24 -20.25 27.91
CA LEU A 360 0.86 -20.67 27.04
C LEU A 360 2.17 -20.87 27.82
N LEU A 361 2.50 -19.96 28.74
CA LEU A 361 3.68 -20.07 29.59
C LEU A 361 3.59 -21.29 30.52
N HIS A 362 2.41 -21.57 31.07
CA HIS A 362 2.16 -22.79 31.85
C HIS A 362 2.40 -24.05 31.02
N ILE A 363 1.96 -24.07 29.76
CA ILE A 363 2.23 -25.17 28.82
C ILE A 363 3.74 -25.33 28.57
N PHE A 364 4.46 -24.22 28.40
CA PHE A 364 5.91 -24.27 28.17
C PHE A 364 6.68 -24.78 29.39
N ASP A 365 6.28 -24.38 30.60
CA ASP A 365 6.86 -24.90 31.83
C ASP A 365 6.65 -26.42 31.95
N ALA A 366 5.41 -26.87 31.75
CA ALA A 366 5.06 -28.30 31.79
C ALA A 366 5.85 -29.14 30.76
N LYS A 367 6.16 -28.56 29.60
CA LYS A 367 6.93 -29.19 28.52
C LYS A 367 8.45 -29.08 28.68
N GLU A 368 8.95 -28.41 29.72
CA GLU A 368 10.37 -28.11 29.91
C GLU A 368 11.00 -27.43 28.68
N VAL A 369 10.33 -26.41 28.15
CA VAL A 369 10.81 -25.66 26.98
C VAL A 369 12.01 -24.80 27.37
N GLU A 370 13.04 -24.78 26.51
CA GLU A 370 14.25 -23.99 26.76
C GLU A 370 13.93 -22.49 26.75
N THR A 371 14.53 -21.73 27.67
CA THR A 371 14.30 -20.29 27.83
C THR A 371 14.55 -19.50 26.54
N VAL A 372 15.53 -19.89 25.73
CA VAL A 372 15.82 -19.25 24.44
C VAL A 372 14.62 -19.41 23.48
N GLU A 373 14.06 -20.61 23.37
CA GLU A 373 12.89 -20.87 22.52
C GLU A 373 11.64 -20.16 23.04
N ILE A 374 11.47 -20.07 24.37
CA ILE A 374 10.40 -19.27 24.98
C ILE A 374 10.54 -17.80 24.56
N ASN A 375 11.72 -17.21 24.72
CA ASN A 375 11.97 -15.81 24.39
C ASN A 375 11.72 -15.50 22.91
N ASP A 376 12.15 -16.38 22.00
CA ASP A 376 11.92 -16.23 20.57
C ASP A 376 10.42 -16.23 20.21
N ARG A 377 9.65 -17.15 20.82
CA ARG A 377 8.20 -17.24 20.62
C ARG A 377 7.47 -16.05 21.23
N LEU A 378 7.89 -15.57 22.40
CA LEU A 378 7.32 -14.37 23.02
C LEU A 378 7.60 -13.11 22.20
N ALA A 379 8.81 -12.97 21.66
CA ALA A 379 9.15 -11.88 20.75
C ALA A 379 8.27 -11.92 19.49
N ASP A 380 7.99 -13.11 18.95
CA ASP A 380 7.09 -13.24 17.81
C ASP A 380 5.63 -12.94 18.14
N LEU A 381 5.13 -13.36 19.30
CA LEU A 381 3.77 -13.04 19.76
C LEU A 381 3.56 -11.52 19.92
N LYS A 382 4.56 -10.81 20.44
CA LYS A 382 4.54 -9.33 20.52
C LYS A 382 4.37 -8.68 19.15
N ARG A 383 5.02 -9.23 18.11
CA ARG A 383 4.89 -8.74 16.73
C ARG A 383 3.48 -8.89 16.16
N VAL A 384 2.75 -9.93 16.56
CA VAL A 384 1.41 -10.26 16.03
C VAL A 384 0.29 -9.59 16.82
N GLY A 385 0.48 -9.40 18.12
CA GLY A 385 -0.48 -8.66 18.93
C GLY A 385 -0.42 -7.14 18.74
N GLY A 386 0.56 -6.60 18.01
CA GLY A 386 0.79 -5.16 17.91
C GLY A 386 1.16 -4.51 19.25
N ARG A 387 1.65 -5.30 20.21
CA ARG A 387 1.92 -4.88 21.60
C ARG A 387 3.42 -4.66 21.79
N SER A 388 3.81 -3.44 22.15
CA SER A 388 5.18 -3.07 22.55
C SER A 388 5.47 -3.51 23.99
#